data_AF-A0A7J5U387-F1
#
_entry.id   AF-A0A7J5U387-F1
#
_cell.length_a   1.000
_cell.length_b   1.000
_cell.length_c   1.000
_cell.angle_alpha   90.00
_cell.angle_beta   90.00
_cell.angle_gamma   90.00
#
_symmetry.space_group_name_H-M   'P 1'
#
loop_
_entity.id
_entity.type
_entity.pdbx_description
1 polymer ?
#
loop_
_entity_poly.entity_id
_entity_poly.type
_entity_poly.pdbx_seq_one_letter_code
_entity_poly.pdbx_strand_id
1 'polypeptide(L)'
;MTSHEFQLITAMTPTSFSTERIMTTYTDVVTESSLRAFIGAGLRQVAKAIEQGQESLLAHGQIPAGSACERVGNWLKNQTPTYDGRVIELSWFRHLLVEEMDNVRYTLGEQAYWSGNYPEAGRLFNELAASCVD
;
A
#
# COMPACT_ATOMS: atom_id res chain seq x y z
N MET A 1 -38.30 -47.24 -14.60
CA MET A 1 -36.93 -47.48 -15.06
C MET A 1 -36.58 -46.37 -16.04
N THR A 2 -35.53 -45.60 -15.72
CA THR A 2 -34.62 -44.81 -16.61
C THR A 2 -35.23 -43.72 -17.50
N SER A 3 -34.98 -42.42 -17.23
CA SER A 3 -33.82 -41.59 -17.66
C SER A 3 -33.77 -41.42 -19.21
N HIS A 4 -33.62 -40.26 -19.87
CA HIS A 4 -32.89 -39.00 -19.66
C HIS A 4 -33.57 -37.89 -20.51
N GLU A 5 -33.78 -36.66 -20.03
CA GLU A 5 -32.85 -35.50 -20.07
C GLU A 5 -32.10 -35.28 -21.39
N PHE A 6 -32.46 -34.23 -22.15
CA PHE A 6 -31.53 -33.19 -22.59
C PHE A 6 -32.30 -32.08 -23.33
N GLN A 7 -32.37 -30.87 -22.76
CA GLN A 7 -32.25 -29.58 -23.46
C GLN A 7 -32.19 -28.49 -22.39
N LEU A 8 -31.15 -27.66 -22.44
CA LEU A 8 -31.23 -26.21 -22.19
C LEU A 8 -29.87 -25.60 -22.57
N ILE A 9 -29.91 -24.79 -23.63
CA ILE A 9 -28.82 -23.91 -24.04
C ILE A 9 -28.84 -22.74 -23.07
N THR A 10 -28.01 -22.79 -22.02
CA THR A 10 -27.83 -21.66 -21.11
C THR A 10 -26.89 -20.65 -21.76
N ALA A 11 -27.42 -19.45 -22.01
CA ALA A 11 -26.65 -18.29 -22.42
C ALA A 11 -25.50 -18.04 -21.43
N MET A 12 -24.27 -18.00 -21.95
CA MET A 12 -23.11 -17.51 -21.21
C MET A 12 -23.29 -16.00 -20.98
N THR A 13 -23.68 -15.63 -19.77
CA THR A 13 -23.54 -14.26 -19.28
C THR A 13 -22.05 -13.95 -19.15
N PRO A 14 -21.59 -12.73 -19.52
CA PRO A 14 -20.23 -12.32 -19.25
C PRO A 14 -20.05 -12.26 -17.74
N THR A 15 -19.19 -13.12 -17.21
CA THR A 15 -18.79 -13.10 -15.80
C THR A 15 -18.26 -11.71 -15.47
N SER A 16 -19.03 -10.96 -14.67
CA SER A 16 -18.56 -9.74 -14.05
C SER A 16 -17.27 -10.06 -13.30
N PHE A 17 -16.17 -9.41 -13.67
CA PHE A 17 -14.90 -9.54 -12.99
C PHE A 17 -15.04 -8.83 -11.64
N SER A 18 -15.54 -9.55 -10.62
CA SER A 18 -15.66 -9.01 -9.27
C SER A 18 -14.26 -8.76 -8.71
N THR A 19 -13.93 -7.49 -8.53
CA THR A 19 -12.72 -6.98 -7.88
C THR A 19 -12.65 -7.32 -6.37
N GLU A 20 -13.39 -8.32 -5.88
CA GLU A 20 -13.50 -8.73 -4.48
C GLU A 20 -12.28 -9.52 -3.95
N ARG A 21 -11.11 -9.35 -4.57
CA ARG A 21 -9.82 -9.76 -3.99
C ARG A 21 -8.96 -8.57 -3.59
N ILE A 22 -9.56 -7.46 -3.17
CA ILE A 22 -8.84 -6.47 -2.36
C ILE A 22 -8.87 -6.97 -0.92
N MET A 23 -7.83 -7.71 -0.58
CA MET A 23 -7.52 -8.25 0.74
C MET A 23 -7.45 -7.13 1.79
N THR A 24 -8.60 -6.71 2.31
CA THR A 24 -8.73 -5.59 3.25
C THR A 24 -9.37 -6.05 4.55
N THR A 25 -8.60 -6.79 5.34
CA THR A 25 -8.74 -6.76 6.80
C THR A 25 -7.38 -6.46 7.39
N TYR A 26 -6.84 -5.29 7.06
CA TYR A 26 -5.88 -4.65 7.95
C TYR A 26 -6.69 -4.20 9.16
N THR A 27 -6.48 -4.90 10.27
CA THR A 27 -7.17 -4.68 11.53
C THR A 27 -7.16 -3.20 11.90
N ASP A 28 -8.26 -2.69 12.47
CA ASP A 28 -8.30 -1.34 13.06
C ASP A 28 -7.28 -1.15 14.20
N VAL A 29 -6.67 -2.24 14.65
CA VAL A 29 -5.56 -2.26 15.60
C VAL A 29 -4.27 -1.83 14.92
N VAL A 30 -3.70 -0.73 15.39
CA VAL A 30 -2.41 -0.23 14.93
C VAL A 30 -1.29 -0.93 15.69
N THR A 31 -0.30 -1.48 14.99
CA THR A 31 0.89 -2.14 15.54
C THR A 31 2.12 -1.70 14.74
N GLU A 32 3.33 -1.96 15.24
CA GLU A 32 4.54 -1.79 14.42
C GLU A 32 4.45 -2.62 13.13
N SER A 33 3.98 -3.87 13.22
CA SER A 33 3.82 -4.75 12.06
C SER A 33 2.87 -4.18 11.01
N SER A 34 1.75 -3.58 11.43
CA SER A 34 0.85 -2.91 10.48
C SER A 34 1.50 -1.67 9.88
N LEU A 35 2.23 -0.88 10.67
CA LEU A 35 2.96 0.28 10.18
C LEU A 35 3.98 -0.10 9.11
N ARG A 36 4.81 -1.12 9.35
CA ARG A 36 5.75 -1.69 8.37
C ARG A 36 5.03 -2.21 7.12
N ALA A 37 3.93 -2.93 7.29
CA ALA A 37 3.15 -3.44 6.15
C ALA A 37 2.63 -2.31 5.25
N PHE A 38 2.12 -1.22 5.84
CA PHE A 38 1.68 -0.05 5.09
C PHE A 38 2.86 0.72 4.47
N ILE A 39 4.01 0.83 5.14
CA ILE A 39 5.23 1.39 4.53
C ILE A 39 5.60 0.61 3.27
N GLY A 40 5.71 -0.72 3.36
CA GLY A 40 6.05 -1.57 2.23
C GLY A 40 5.02 -1.50 1.09
N ALA A 41 3.72 -1.42 1.43
CA ALA A 41 2.67 -1.24 0.44
C ALA A 41 2.76 0.13 -0.24
N GLY A 42 3.02 1.19 0.52
CA GLY A 42 3.22 2.55 0.03
C GLY A 42 4.40 2.67 -0.92
N LEU A 43 5.55 2.11 -0.55
CA LEU A 43 6.73 2.04 -1.42
C LEU A 43 6.40 1.42 -2.79
N ARG A 44 5.66 0.30 -2.81
CA ARG A 44 5.24 -0.36 -4.06
C ARG A 44 4.23 0.46 -4.86
N GLN A 45 3.28 1.11 -4.19
CA GLN A 45 2.28 1.96 -4.84
C GLN A 45 2.95 3.16 -5.51
N VAL A 46 3.86 3.84 -4.81
CA VAL A 46 4.59 5.00 -5.33
C VAL A 46 5.56 4.59 -6.44
N ALA A 47 6.32 3.51 -6.27
CA ALA A 47 7.20 2.97 -7.30
C ALA A 47 6.46 2.69 -8.62
N LYS A 48 5.27 2.07 -8.52
CA LYS A 48 4.41 1.80 -9.68
C LYS A 48 3.86 3.08 -10.30
N ALA A 49 3.50 4.08 -9.49
CA ALA A 49 3.05 5.37 -10.01
C ALA A 49 4.16 6.08 -10.80
N ILE A 50 5.41 6.05 -10.31
CA ILE A 50 6.58 6.58 -11.02
C ILE A 50 6.80 5.82 -12.34
N GLU A 51 6.75 4.49 -12.31
CA GLU A 51 6.88 3.65 -13.51
C GLU A 51 5.81 4.01 -14.57
N GLN A 52 4.61 4.38 -14.14
CA GLN A 52 3.50 4.77 -15.00
C GLN A 52 3.53 6.24 -15.44
N GLY A 53 4.52 7.04 -15.03
CA GLY A 53 4.59 8.47 -15.30
C GLY A 53 3.50 9.29 -14.59
N GLN A 54 3.01 8.79 -13.46
CA GLN A 54 1.92 9.36 -12.66
C GLN A 54 2.44 10.07 -11.39
N GLU A 55 3.74 10.28 -11.26
CA GLU A 55 4.37 10.92 -10.11
C GLU A 55 3.93 12.37 -9.93
N SER A 56 3.50 13.07 -10.99
CA SER A 56 2.98 14.44 -10.87
C SER A 56 1.68 14.52 -10.07
N LEU A 57 0.87 13.45 -10.11
CA LEU A 57 -0.33 13.33 -9.27
C LEU A 57 0.07 13.28 -7.79
N LEU A 58 1.24 12.71 -7.48
CA LEU A 58 1.78 12.65 -6.12
C LEU A 58 2.52 13.96 -5.75
N ALA A 59 3.22 14.58 -6.70
CA ALA A 59 4.08 15.75 -6.48
C ALA A 59 3.32 17.00 -5.99
N HIS A 60 2.02 17.09 -6.26
CA HIS A 60 1.16 18.16 -5.72
C HIS A 60 0.62 17.88 -4.31
N GLY A 61 1.18 16.88 -3.61
CA GLY A 61 0.70 16.48 -2.29
C GLY A 61 -0.68 15.83 -2.31
N GLN A 62 -1.18 15.43 -3.49
CA GLN A 62 -2.45 14.72 -3.56
C GLN A 62 -2.22 13.27 -3.15
N ILE A 63 -2.69 12.96 -1.95
CA ILE A 63 -2.67 11.61 -1.41
C ILE A 63 -3.98 10.93 -1.81
N PRO A 64 -3.96 9.84 -2.61
CA PRO A 64 -5.19 9.14 -2.97
C PRO A 64 -5.88 8.57 -1.71
N ALA A 65 -7.20 8.73 -1.65
CA ALA A 65 -8.01 8.16 -0.56
C ALA A 65 -7.87 6.62 -0.51
N GLY A 66 -7.74 6.08 0.70
CA GLY A 66 -7.51 4.65 0.95
C GLY A 66 -6.08 4.18 0.65
N SER A 67 -5.17 5.06 0.22
CA SER A 67 -3.78 4.70 -0.02
C SER A 67 -3.02 4.42 1.27
N ALA A 68 -1.88 3.74 1.14
CA ALA A 68 -0.99 3.55 2.26
C ALA A 68 -0.42 4.87 2.80
N CYS A 69 -0.18 5.84 1.92
CA CYS A 69 0.25 7.19 2.29
C CYS A 69 -0.78 7.87 3.18
N GLU A 70 -2.07 7.80 2.83
CA GLU A 70 -3.16 8.40 3.63
C GLU A 70 -3.26 7.76 5.01
N ARG A 71 -3.23 6.42 5.07
CA ARG A 71 -3.31 5.68 6.33
C ARG A 71 -2.16 6.04 7.28
N VAL A 72 -0.93 6.02 6.79
CA VAL A 72 0.25 6.36 7.59
C VAL A 72 0.26 7.84 7.97
N GLY A 73 -0.06 8.73 7.04
CA GLY A 73 -0.20 10.17 7.30
C GLY A 73 -1.24 10.48 8.36
N ASN A 74 -2.40 9.80 8.34
CA ASN A 74 -3.42 9.92 9.37
C ASN A 74 -2.94 9.43 10.75
N TRP A 75 -2.19 8.34 10.80
CA TRP A 75 -1.61 7.87 12.06
C TRP A 75 -0.61 8.85 12.66
N LEU A 76 0.24 9.44 11.81
CA LEU A 76 1.19 10.47 12.19
C LEU A 76 0.47 11.73 12.69
N LYS A 77 -0.49 12.24 11.91
CA LYS A 77 -1.29 13.43 12.24
C LYS A 77 -2.03 13.29 13.56
N ASN A 78 -2.68 12.15 13.75
CA ASN A 78 -3.52 11.90 14.93
C ASN A 78 -2.73 11.36 16.13
N GLN A 79 -1.40 11.26 16.01
CA GLN A 79 -0.53 10.65 17.05
C GLN A 79 -1.09 9.31 17.53
N THR A 80 -1.53 8.47 16.58
CA THR A 80 -2.27 7.25 16.91
C THR A 80 -1.39 6.30 17.71
N PRO A 81 -1.84 5.85 18.90
CA PRO A 81 -1.10 4.87 19.67
C PRO A 81 -1.20 3.50 19.01
N THR A 82 -0.10 2.77 19.03
CA THR A 82 -0.10 1.34 18.73
C THR A 82 -0.77 0.56 19.85
N TYR A 83 -1.03 -0.72 19.61
CA TYR A 83 -1.64 -1.66 20.55
C TYR A 83 -0.89 -1.73 21.89
N ASP A 84 0.44 -1.61 21.87
CA ASP A 84 1.32 -1.55 23.04
C ASP A 84 1.46 -0.14 23.65
N GLY A 85 0.74 0.85 23.11
CA GLY A 85 0.65 2.22 23.65
C GLY A 85 1.72 3.18 23.13
N ARG A 86 2.57 2.78 22.18
CA ARG A 86 3.58 3.65 21.57
C ARG A 86 2.93 4.57 20.54
N VAL A 87 3.19 5.88 20.65
CA VAL A 87 2.70 6.85 19.66
C VAL A 87 3.50 6.73 18.36
N ILE A 88 2.80 6.77 17.23
CA ILE A 88 3.44 6.86 15.91
C ILE A 88 3.93 8.29 15.67
N GLU A 89 5.21 8.52 15.93
CA GLU A 89 5.89 9.78 15.62
C GLU A 89 6.61 9.74 14.27
N LEU A 90 6.82 10.93 13.69
CA LEU A 90 7.52 11.10 12.41
C LEU A 90 8.93 10.52 12.42
N SER A 91 9.65 10.65 13.54
CA SER A 91 10.99 10.10 13.73
C SER A 91 10.98 8.57 13.66
N TRP A 92 10.01 7.93 14.31
CA TRP A 92 9.87 6.48 14.32
C TRP A 92 9.43 5.96 12.95
N PHE A 93 8.46 6.60 12.32
CA PHE A 93 8.08 6.30 10.94
C PHE A 93 9.28 6.35 9.98
N ARG A 94 10.08 7.41 10.02
CA ARG A 94 11.26 7.55 9.14
C ARG A 94 12.31 6.49 9.40
N HIS A 95 12.50 6.10 10.66
CA HIS A 95 13.39 5.00 11.00
C HIS A 95 12.90 3.68 10.39
N LEU A 96 11.62 3.34 10.58
CA LEU A 96 11.02 2.14 9.98
C LEU A 96 11.04 2.19 8.45
N LEU A 97 10.87 3.37 7.84
CA LEU A 97 10.95 3.53 6.40
C LEU A 97 12.31 3.12 5.84
N VAL A 98 13.40 3.52 6.49
CA VAL A 98 14.76 3.12 6.09
C VAL A 98 14.92 1.61 6.18
N GLU A 99 14.50 1.01 7.29
CA GLU A 99 14.56 -0.45 7.46
C GLU A 99 13.73 -1.20 6.42
N GLU A 100 12.53 -0.72 6.11
CA GLU A 100 11.68 -1.33 5.10
C GLU A 100 12.25 -1.15 3.68
N MET A 101 12.94 -0.03 3.39
CA MET A 101 13.66 0.14 2.13
C MET A 101 14.79 -0.88 1.99
N ASP A 102 15.53 -1.15 3.07
CA ASP A 102 16.56 -2.20 3.09
C ASP A 102 15.94 -3.60 2.95
N ASN A 103 14.82 -3.87 3.61
CA ASN A 103 14.08 -5.13 3.47
C ASN A 103 13.58 -5.36 2.04
N VAL A 104 13.05 -4.32 1.40
CA VAL A 104 12.62 -4.37 0.00
C VAL A 104 13.80 -4.60 -0.93
N ARG A 105 14.93 -3.90 -0.71
CA ARG A 105 16.17 -4.10 -1.46
C ARG A 105 16.69 -5.54 -1.34
N TYR A 106 16.73 -6.07 -0.12
CA TYR A 106 17.14 -7.45 0.14
C TYR A 106 16.21 -8.46 -0.55
N THR A 107 14.90 -8.23 -0.50
CA THR A 107 13.89 -9.15 -1.03
C THR A 107 13.86 -9.18 -2.56
N LEU A 108 13.99 -8.02 -3.22
CA LEU A 108 13.93 -7.90 -4.67
C LEU A 108 15.29 -8.14 -5.35
N GLY A 109 16.38 -7.93 -4.61
CA GLY A 109 17.73 -7.86 -5.16
C GLY A 109 18.06 -6.50 -5.76
N GLU A 110 19.36 -6.19 -5.84
CA GLU A 110 19.89 -4.88 -6.26
C GLU A 110 19.27 -4.39 -7.57
N GLN A 111 19.32 -5.21 -8.63
CA GLN A 111 18.89 -4.77 -9.96
C GLN A 111 17.43 -4.33 -9.98
N ALA A 112 16.52 -5.16 -9.44
CA ALA A 112 15.09 -4.86 -9.42
C ALA A 112 14.76 -3.69 -8.48
N TYR A 113 15.51 -3.53 -7.39
CA TYR A 113 15.36 -2.39 -6.49
C TYR A 113 15.70 -1.07 -7.20
N TRP A 114 16.84 -0.99 -7.87
CA TRP A 114 17.29 0.21 -8.56
C TRP A 114 16.45 0.52 -9.81
N SER A 115 16.15 -0.47 -10.64
CA SER A 115 15.33 -0.27 -11.84
C SER A 115 13.85 -0.05 -11.53
N GLY A 116 13.40 -0.49 -10.36
CA GLY A 116 12.01 -0.37 -9.91
C GLY A 116 11.67 0.96 -9.24
N ASN A 117 12.53 1.98 -9.31
CA ASN A 117 12.31 3.32 -8.74
C ASN A 117 12.11 3.35 -7.20
N TYR A 118 12.51 2.31 -6.46
CA TYR A 118 12.31 2.24 -5.01
C TYR A 118 13.04 3.34 -4.19
N PRO A 119 14.25 3.79 -4.57
CA PRO A 119 14.88 4.93 -3.89
C PRO A 119 14.02 6.19 -3.96
N GLU A 120 13.51 6.50 -5.15
CA GLU A 120 12.66 7.67 -5.38
C GLU A 120 11.28 7.50 -4.75
N ALA A 121 10.73 6.28 -4.78
CA ALA A 121 9.50 5.95 -4.09
C ALA A 121 9.60 6.17 -2.58
N GLY A 122 10.75 5.85 -1.96
CA GLY A 122 11.00 6.13 -0.54
C GLY A 122 11.00 7.62 -0.22
N ARG A 123 11.66 8.44 -1.06
CA ARG A 123 11.68 9.90 -0.94
C ARG A 123 10.26 10.47 -0.99
N LEU A 124 9.51 10.14 -2.05
CA LEU A 124 8.14 10.62 -2.26
C LEU A 124 7.17 10.11 -1.19
N PHE A 125 7.30 8.85 -0.77
CA PHE A 125 6.45 8.30 0.28
C PHE A 125 6.65 9.03 1.62
N ASN A 126 7.91 9.34 1.99
CA ASN A 126 8.20 10.16 3.16
C ASN A 126 7.58 11.56 3.06
N GLU A 127 7.67 12.22 1.91
CA GLU A 127 7.10 13.56 1.70
C GLU A 127 5.58 13.56 1.81
N LEU A 128 4.92 12.60 1.16
CA LEU A 128 3.46 12.45 1.22
C LEU A 128 2.97 12.12 2.63
N ALA A 129 3.60 11.19 3.34
CA ALA A 129 3.17 10.84 4.68
C ALA A 129 3.43 11.97 5.69
N ALA A 130 4.55 12.70 5.53
CA ALA A 130 4.92 13.80 6.42
C ALA A 130 4.05 15.05 6.23
N SER A 131 3.56 15.32 5.02
CA SER A 131 2.72 16.51 4.76
C SER A 131 1.34 16.47 5.44
N CYS A 132 0.93 15.31 5.99
CA CYS A 132 -0.29 15.19 6.80
C CYS A 132 -0.14 15.74 8.22
N VAL A 133 1.08 15.94 8.71
CA VAL A 133 1.37 16.34 10.09
C VAL A 133 1.25 17.86 10.28
N ASP A 134 1.20 18.62 9.19
CA ASP A 134 1.05 20.09 9.16
C ASP A 134 -0.38 20.58 9.47
#